data_AF-A3LQP1-F1
#
_entry.id   AF-A3LQP1-F1
#
_cell.length_a   1.000
_cell.length_b   1.000
_cell.length_c   1.000
_cell.angle_alpha   90.00
_cell.angle_beta   90.00
_cell.angle_gamma   90.00
#
_symmetry.space_group_name_H-M   'P 1'
#
loop_
_entity.id
_entity.type
_entity.pdbx_description
1 polymer ?
#
loop_
_entity_poly.entity_id
_entity_poly.type
_entity_poly.pdbx_seq_one_letter_code
_entity_poly.pdbx_strand_id
1 'polypeptide(L)'
;MDSYGVDYLETLKLKDKCDTKLRTLLNDSIERYIERNSETHNEHHKLPDPRYIANRYHAEKYVRSRILTSPTKYSKIEAILKEHMKYQKTSEGERSKLIQDYQVQIGDLNKILNDGTTSKFQNEKHQMAQMKRTRLEKEMDEKLRKFDQRILFECKMLIIKSKDAFKELNVPFFNTSETYLYPRIDDDRAYIIQLMADEILRKKRVQGKDTRKDS
;
A
#
# COMPACT_ATOMS: atom_id res chain seq x y z
N MET A 1 -7.20 55.25 39.96
CA MET A 1 -7.03 53.87 39.47
C MET A 1 -8.35 53.19 39.68
N ASP A 2 -9.01 52.74 38.61
CA ASP A 2 -9.98 51.63 38.59
C ASP A 2 -10.65 51.60 37.20
N SER A 3 -10.03 50.88 36.27
CA SER A 3 -10.53 50.67 34.90
C SER A 3 -10.22 49.26 34.39
N TYR A 4 -10.37 48.25 35.25
CA TYR A 4 -10.18 46.84 34.89
C TYR A 4 -11.44 45.98 35.06
N GLY A 5 -12.55 46.56 35.55
CA GLY A 5 -13.81 45.82 35.78
C GLY A 5 -14.79 45.78 34.59
N VAL A 6 -14.69 46.74 33.68
CA VAL A 6 -15.61 46.86 32.52
C VAL A 6 -15.27 45.82 31.44
N ASP A 7 -13.98 45.53 31.25
CA ASP A 7 -13.45 44.65 30.21
C ASP A 7 -13.78 43.16 30.47
N TYR A 8 -13.78 42.73 31.73
CA TYR A 8 -14.09 41.35 32.10
C TYR A 8 -15.56 40.98 31.90
N LEU A 9 -16.48 41.88 32.28
CA LEU A 9 -17.92 41.68 32.10
C LEU A 9 -18.32 41.68 30.62
N GLU A 10 -17.66 42.52 29.81
CA GLU A 10 -17.88 42.56 28.36
C GLU A 10 -17.34 41.30 27.67
N THR A 11 -16.18 40.81 28.11
CA THR A 11 -15.60 39.54 27.65
C THR A 11 -16.48 38.34 28.00
N LEU A 12 -17.06 38.29 29.20
CA LEU A 12 -18.01 37.25 29.61
C LEU A 12 -19.28 37.26 28.75
N LYS A 13 -19.86 38.44 28.50
CA LYS A 13 -21.03 38.56 27.60
C LYS A 13 -20.72 38.11 26.19
N LEU A 14 -19.51 38.40 25.69
CA LEU A 14 -19.07 37.95 24.37
C LEU A 14 -18.91 36.43 24.31
N LYS A 15 -18.34 35.82 25.35
CA LYS A 15 -18.24 34.37 25.49
C LYS A 15 -19.61 33.71 25.51
N ASP A 16 -20.53 34.17 26.34
CA ASP A 16 -21.89 33.60 26.44
C ASP A 16 -22.65 33.73 25.11
N LYS A 17 -22.46 34.84 24.40
CA LYS A 17 -23.01 35.05 23.06
C LYS A 17 -22.43 34.07 22.04
N CYS A 18 -21.12 33.82 22.09
CA CYS A 18 -20.45 32.83 21.25
C CYS A 18 -20.91 31.41 21.56
N ASP A 19 -21.02 31.05 22.85
CA ASP A 19 -21.49 29.73 23.29
C ASP A 19 -22.94 29.49 22.88
N THR A 20 -23.79 30.51 23.00
CA THR A 20 -25.18 30.45 22.52
C THR A 20 -25.22 30.26 21.01
N LYS A 21 -24.45 31.05 20.25
CA LYS A 21 -24.40 30.95 18.78
C LYS A 21 -23.86 29.59 18.32
N LEU A 22 -22.86 29.04 19.02
CA LEU A 22 -22.35 27.69 18.78
C LEU A 22 -23.41 26.63 19.04
N ARG A 23 -24.14 26.73 20.16
CA ARG A 23 -25.24 25.80 20.48
C ARG A 23 -26.35 25.87 19.45
N THR A 24 -26.74 27.07 19.00
CA THR A 24 -27.74 27.25 17.94
C THR A 24 -27.26 26.65 16.63
N LEU A 25 -26.03 26.94 16.20
CA LEU A 25 -25.50 26.36 14.96
C LEU A 25 -25.37 24.83 15.03
N LEU A 26 -25.01 24.29 16.19
CA LEU A 26 -24.94 22.85 16.41
C LEU A 26 -26.34 22.23 16.34
N ASN A 27 -27.32 22.81 17.03
CA ASN A 27 -28.70 22.33 17.02
C ASN A 27 -29.34 22.46 15.63
N ASP A 28 -29.17 23.58 14.94
CA ASP A 28 -29.63 23.78 13.55
C ASP A 28 -28.99 22.78 12.59
N SER A 29 -27.74 22.35 12.86
CA SER A 29 -27.06 21.34 12.05
C SER A 29 -27.58 19.93 12.33
N ILE A 30 -27.96 19.66 13.58
CA ILE A 30 -28.56 18.41 14.04
C ILE A 30 -29.99 18.31 13.50
N GLU A 31 -30.80 19.36 13.61
CA GLU A 31 -32.17 19.42 13.08
C GLU A 31 -32.16 19.26 11.56
N ARG A 32 -31.31 20.00 10.84
CA ARG A 32 -31.16 19.82 9.37
C ARG A 32 -30.61 18.45 8.98
N TYR A 33 -29.95 17.73 9.88
CA TYR A 33 -29.52 16.34 9.68
C TYR A 33 -30.69 15.37 9.92
N ILE A 34 -31.49 15.60 10.95
CA ILE A 34 -32.67 14.80 11.29
C ILE A 34 -33.75 14.95 10.21
N GLU A 35 -34.05 16.17 9.76
CA GLU A 35 -35.00 16.45 8.69
C GLU A 35 -34.61 15.76 7.38
N ARG A 36 -33.33 15.86 6.98
CA ARG A 36 -32.76 15.17 5.80
C ARG A 36 -32.68 13.64 5.93
N ASN A 37 -32.99 13.08 7.09
CA ASN A 37 -33.03 11.63 7.34
C ASN A 37 -34.44 11.11 7.60
N SER A 38 -35.45 11.97 7.68
CA SER A 38 -36.86 11.59 7.94
C SER A 38 -37.66 11.26 6.68
N GLU A 39 -37.17 11.62 5.48
CA GLU A 39 -37.80 11.28 4.21
C GLU A 39 -37.25 9.95 3.63
N THR A 40 -37.98 8.86 3.88
CA THR A 40 -38.07 7.60 3.13
C THR A 40 -36.86 6.63 3.05
N HIS A 41 -37.03 5.50 3.75
CA HIS A 41 -36.56 4.13 3.50
C HIS A 41 -35.39 3.87 2.52
N ASN A 42 -34.19 3.62 3.08
CA ASN A 42 -33.41 2.40 2.85
C ASN A 42 -32.18 2.40 3.75
N GLU A 43 -31.95 1.31 4.48
CA GLU A 43 -30.85 1.11 5.45
C GLU A 43 -29.48 0.96 4.77
N HIS A 44 -29.03 2.03 4.13
CA HIS A 44 -27.65 2.23 3.73
C HIS A 44 -27.12 3.42 4.51
N HIS A 45 -26.72 3.17 5.77
CA HIS A 45 -26.02 4.15 6.60
C HIS A 45 -25.11 5.04 5.74
N LYS A 46 -25.37 6.36 5.81
CA LYS A 46 -24.65 7.43 5.12
C LYS A 46 -23.22 7.47 5.67
N LEU A 47 -22.38 6.57 5.19
CA LEU A 47 -20.94 6.67 5.42
C LEU A 47 -20.45 7.95 4.75
N PRO A 48 -19.48 8.64 5.37
CA PRO A 48 -18.93 9.87 4.82
C PRO A 48 -18.40 9.63 3.41
N ASP A 49 -18.52 10.65 2.56
CA ASP A 49 -17.87 10.65 1.26
C ASP A 49 -16.37 10.37 1.46
N PRO A 50 -15.79 9.38 0.74
CA PRO A 50 -14.40 8.99 0.91
C PRO A 50 -13.40 10.13 0.68
N ARG A 51 -13.80 11.21 0.00
CA ARG A 51 -13.00 12.44 -0.17
C ARG A 51 -12.71 13.19 1.12
N TYR A 52 -13.57 13.02 2.12
CA TYR A 52 -13.48 13.71 3.41
C TYR A 52 -13.18 12.76 4.57
N ILE A 53 -12.89 11.48 4.28
CA ILE A 53 -12.46 10.54 5.31
C ILE A 53 -11.03 10.87 5.72
N ALA A 54 -10.89 11.40 6.94
CA ALA A 54 -9.62 11.87 7.50
C ALA A 54 -9.12 11.04 8.69
N ASN A 55 -9.65 9.83 8.93
CA ASN A 55 -9.12 8.94 9.95
C ASN A 55 -9.28 7.46 9.58
N ARG A 56 -8.40 6.61 10.15
CA ARG A 56 -8.38 5.16 9.89
C ARG A 56 -9.68 4.46 10.27
N TYR A 57 -10.33 4.88 11.36
CA TYR A 57 -11.56 4.24 11.84
C TYR A 57 -12.69 4.34 10.81
N HIS A 58 -12.94 5.53 10.25
CA HIS A 58 -13.95 5.71 9.21
C HIS A 58 -13.53 5.07 7.89
N ALA A 59 -12.24 5.09 7.56
CA ALA A 59 -11.72 4.44 6.37
C ALA A 59 -11.93 2.92 6.41
N GLU A 60 -11.62 2.28 7.54
CA GLU A 60 -11.85 0.86 7.75
C GLU A 60 -13.34 0.51 7.63
N LYS A 61 -14.19 1.27 8.32
CA LYS A 61 -15.65 1.07 8.26
C LYS A 61 -16.15 1.21 6.82
N TYR A 62 -15.67 2.21 6.07
CA TYR A 62 -16.03 2.42 4.67
C TYR A 62 -15.58 1.26 3.78
N VAL A 63 -14.32 0.84 3.90
CA VAL A 63 -13.76 -0.27 3.11
C VAL A 63 -14.55 -1.56 3.34
N ARG A 64 -14.78 -1.93 4.60
CA ARG A 64 -15.51 -3.17 4.94
C ARG A 64 -16.94 -3.18 4.41
N SER A 65 -17.62 -2.03 4.40
CA SER A 65 -19.07 -1.95 4.12
C SER A 65 -19.43 -1.52 2.70
N ARG A 66 -18.56 -0.81 1.98
CA ARG A 66 -18.83 -0.28 0.62
C ARG A 66 -17.90 -0.83 -0.45
N ILE A 67 -16.69 -1.23 -0.07
CA ILE A 67 -15.68 -1.74 -1.01
C ILE A 67 -15.72 -3.26 -1.04
N LEU A 68 -15.51 -3.90 0.11
CA LEU A 68 -15.35 -5.36 0.20
C LEU A 68 -16.68 -6.14 0.22
N THR A 69 -17.82 -5.45 0.31
CA THR A 69 -19.18 -6.00 0.14
C THR A 69 -19.61 -6.03 -1.32
N SER A 70 -19.11 -5.12 -2.15
CA SER A 70 -19.42 -5.07 -3.58
C SER A 70 -18.63 -6.15 -4.31
N PRO A 71 -19.27 -7.15 -4.96
CA PRO A 71 -18.56 -8.23 -5.64
C PRO A 71 -17.62 -7.71 -6.76
N THR A 72 -18.06 -6.69 -7.49
CA THR A 72 -17.28 -6.07 -8.56
C THR A 72 -16.03 -5.37 -8.02
N LYS A 73 -16.18 -4.53 -6.97
CA LYS A 73 -15.04 -3.83 -6.37
C LYS A 73 -14.07 -4.80 -5.70
N TYR A 74 -14.62 -5.77 -4.97
CA TYR A 74 -13.85 -6.85 -4.35
C TYR A 74 -13.00 -7.58 -5.39
N SER A 75 -13.60 -8.01 -6.51
CA SER A 75 -12.89 -8.73 -7.57
C SER A 75 -11.79 -7.88 -8.22
N LYS A 76 -12.04 -6.59 -8.44
CA LYS A 76 -11.03 -5.66 -8.99
C LYS A 76 -9.84 -5.50 -8.04
N ILE A 77 -10.08 -5.35 -6.74
CA ILE A 77 -9.00 -5.26 -5.72
C ILE A 77 -8.24 -6.57 -5.62
N GLU A 78 -8.95 -7.70 -5.62
CA GLU A 78 -8.32 -9.02 -5.60
C GLU A 78 -7.42 -9.24 -6.83
N ALA A 79 -7.87 -8.82 -8.02
CA ALA A 79 -7.08 -8.92 -9.23
C ALA A 79 -5.81 -8.07 -9.15
N ILE A 80 -5.90 -6.84 -8.64
CA ILE A 80 -4.74 -5.95 -8.43
C ILE A 80 -3.74 -6.61 -7.47
N LEU A 81 -4.19 -7.11 -6.32
CA LEU A 81 -3.31 -7.77 -5.36
C LEU A 81 -2.65 -9.02 -5.95
N LYS A 82 -3.40 -9.83 -6.71
CA LYS A 82 -2.86 -11.00 -7.42
C LYS A 82 -1.79 -10.62 -8.45
N GLU A 83 -2.00 -9.53 -9.19
CA GLU A 83 -1.03 -9.02 -10.17
C GLU A 83 0.30 -8.66 -9.50
N HIS A 84 0.25 -7.90 -8.40
CA HIS A 84 1.43 -7.55 -7.60
C HIS A 84 2.15 -8.77 -7.05
N MET A 85 1.42 -9.70 -6.40
CA MET A 85 2.00 -10.92 -5.83
C MET A 85 2.63 -11.81 -6.91
N LYS A 86 1.96 -11.95 -8.07
CA LYS A 86 2.49 -12.74 -9.19
C LYS A 86 3.77 -12.11 -9.72
N TYR A 87 3.80 -10.80 -9.89
CA TYR A 87 4.98 -10.09 -10.36
C TYR A 87 6.16 -10.24 -9.41
N GLN A 88 5.94 -10.07 -8.10
CA GLN A 88 6.94 -10.28 -7.06
C GLN A 88 7.52 -11.70 -7.12
N LYS A 89 6.66 -12.73 -7.11
CA LYS A 89 7.10 -14.12 -7.14
C LYS A 89 7.89 -14.47 -8.41
N THR A 90 7.45 -13.94 -9.56
CA THR A 90 8.12 -14.18 -10.84
C THR A 90 9.50 -13.51 -10.85
N SER A 91 9.57 -12.27 -10.38
CA SER A 91 10.81 -11.49 -10.27
C SER A 91 11.82 -12.14 -9.32
N GLU A 92 11.36 -12.62 -8.16
CA GLU A 92 12.19 -13.38 -7.21
C GLU A 92 12.75 -14.65 -7.86
N GLY A 93 11.91 -15.43 -8.55
CA GLY A 93 12.34 -16.64 -9.25
C GLY A 93 13.36 -16.37 -10.36
N GLU A 94 13.13 -15.35 -11.18
CA GLU A 94 14.06 -14.93 -12.24
C GLU A 94 15.41 -14.45 -11.65
N ARG A 95 15.38 -13.69 -10.55
CA ARG A 95 16.58 -13.23 -9.85
C ARG A 95 17.38 -14.40 -9.30
N SER A 96 16.72 -15.32 -8.62
CA SER A 96 17.35 -16.52 -8.06
C SER A 96 17.98 -17.38 -9.15
N LYS A 97 17.30 -17.55 -10.29
CA LYS A 97 17.84 -18.29 -11.44
C LYS A 97 19.08 -17.61 -12.00
N LEU A 98 19.05 -16.29 -12.17
CA LEU A 98 20.20 -15.51 -12.65
C LEU A 98 21.41 -15.71 -11.72
N ILE A 99 21.22 -15.62 -10.41
CA ILE A 99 22.29 -15.85 -9.42
C ILE A 99 22.82 -17.29 -9.53
N GLN A 100 21.94 -18.27 -9.61
CA GLN A 100 22.31 -19.69 -9.69
C GLN A 100 23.14 -19.98 -10.95
N ASP A 101 22.74 -19.45 -12.11
CA ASP A 101 23.44 -19.65 -13.38
C ASP A 101 24.88 -19.12 -13.34
N TYR A 102 25.12 -18.01 -12.64
CA TYR A 102 26.47 -17.46 -12.42
C TYR A 102 27.25 -18.22 -11.35
N GLN A 103 26.60 -18.64 -10.27
CA GLN A 103 27.26 -19.43 -9.22
C GLN A 103 27.77 -20.77 -9.74
N VAL A 104 27.03 -21.44 -10.64
CA VAL A 104 27.50 -22.68 -11.28
C VAL A 104 28.78 -22.42 -12.08
N GLN A 105 28.81 -21.37 -12.90
CA GLN A 105 29.98 -21.03 -13.72
C GLN A 105 31.20 -20.62 -12.87
N ILE A 106 30.98 -19.86 -11.80
CA ILE A 106 32.03 -19.50 -10.85
C ILE A 106 32.54 -20.74 -10.10
N GLY A 107 31.62 -21.65 -9.71
CA GLY A 107 31.96 -22.91 -9.06
C GLY A 107 32.88 -23.79 -9.91
N ASP A 108 32.61 -23.89 -11.21
CA ASP A 108 33.46 -24.65 -12.14
C ASP A 108 34.84 -24.02 -12.33
N LEU A 109 34.94 -22.69 -12.31
CA LEU A 109 36.23 -22.01 -12.31
C LEU A 109 37.00 -22.19 -11.00
N ASN A 110 36.32 -22.20 -9.86
CA ASN A 110 36.96 -22.45 -8.56
C ASN A 110 37.57 -23.85 -8.46
N LYS A 111 36.95 -24.87 -9.09
CA LYS A 111 37.56 -26.21 -9.18
C LYS A 111 38.91 -26.16 -9.91
N ILE A 112 38.98 -25.43 -11.02
CA ILE A 112 40.22 -25.26 -11.80
C ILE A 112 41.27 -24.48 -11.02
N LEU A 113 40.86 -23.47 -10.23
CA LEU A 113 41.77 -22.68 -9.40
C LEU A 113 42.30 -23.46 -8.19
N ASN A 114 41.53 -24.40 -7.66
CA ASN A 114 41.89 -25.20 -6.49
C ASN A 114 42.63 -26.51 -6.83
N ASP A 115 42.76 -26.87 -8.10
CA ASP A 115 43.61 -27.98 -8.55
C ASP A 115 45.09 -27.62 -8.32
N GLY A 116 45.65 -28.09 -7.20
CA GLY A 116 46.95 -27.70 -6.65
C GLY A 116 48.20 -28.23 -7.38
N THR A 117 48.19 -28.33 -8.71
CA THR A 117 49.33 -28.87 -9.49
C THR A 117 50.26 -27.78 -10.03
N THR A 118 51.53 -27.82 -9.64
CA THR A 118 52.55 -26.76 -9.81
C THR A 118 53.38 -26.87 -11.10
N SER A 119 52.74 -26.81 -12.27
CA SER A 119 53.44 -26.72 -13.58
C SER A 119 53.41 -25.29 -14.16
N LYS A 120 54.46 -24.87 -14.90
CA LYS A 120 54.50 -23.56 -15.59
C LYS A 120 53.30 -23.32 -16.51
N PHE A 121 52.83 -24.34 -17.23
CA PHE A 121 51.61 -24.28 -18.06
C PHE A 121 50.34 -24.11 -17.22
N GLN A 122 50.36 -24.52 -15.95
CA GLN A 122 49.23 -24.30 -15.04
C GLN A 122 49.19 -22.89 -14.47
N ASN A 123 50.31 -22.18 -14.33
CA ASN A 123 50.29 -20.78 -13.92
C ASN A 123 49.53 -19.89 -14.93
N GLU A 124 49.73 -20.12 -16.23
CA GLU A 124 48.97 -19.41 -17.27
C GLU A 124 47.49 -19.79 -17.25
N LYS A 125 47.17 -21.09 -17.11
CA LYS A 125 45.80 -21.59 -16.97
C LYS A 125 45.09 -21.00 -15.74
N HIS A 126 45.81 -20.88 -14.63
CA HIS A 126 45.31 -20.31 -13.38
C HIS A 126 45.05 -18.81 -13.52
N GLN A 127 45.97 -18.06 -14.12
CA GLN A 127 45.76 -16.64 -14.44
C GLN A 127 44.57 -16.42 -15.38
N MET A 128 44.41 -17.25 -16.42
CA MET A 128 43.26 -17.18 -17.32
C MET A 128 41.95 -17.49 -16.59
N ALA A 129 41.92 -18.51 -15.73
CA ALA A 129 40.76 -18.86 -14.92
C ALA A 129 40.39 -17.71 -13.95
N GLN A 130 41.38 -17.07 -13.33
CA GLN A 130 41.17 -15.93 -12.43
C GLN A 130 40.62 -14.71 -13.17
N MET A 131 41.18 -14.36 -14.34
CA MET A 131 40.64 -13.29 -15.18
C MET A 131 39.21 -13.58 -15.62
N LYS A 132 38.92 -14.83 -16.02
CA LYS A 132 37.57 -15.25 -16.43
C LYS A 132 36.58 -15.17 -15.27
N ARG A 133 37.00 -15.55 -14.05
CA ARG A 133 36.19 -15.42 -12.84
C ARG A 133 35.86 -13.96 -12.55
N THR A 134 36.86 -13.09 -12.51
CA THR A 134 36.65 -11.65 -12.27
C THR A 134 35.73 -11.03 -13.32
N ARG A 135 35.84 -11.46 -14.59
CA ARG A 135 34.95 -11.02 -15.66
C ARG A 135 33.51 -11.47 -15.43
N LEU A 136 33.30 -12.73 -15.04
CA LEU A 136 31.98 -13.28 -14.75
C LEU A 136 31.33 -12.61 -13.52
N GLU A 137 32.09 -12.34 -12.47
CA GLU A 137 31.60 -11.60 -11.29
C GLU A 137 31.12 -10.20 -11.69
N LYS A 138 31.90 -9.47 -12.49
CA LYS A 138 31.49 -8.16 -13.03
C LYS A 138 30.25 -8.24 -13.92
N GLU A 139 30.16 -9.26 -14.78
CA GLU A 139 29.00 -9.45 -15.66
C GLU A 139 27.74 -9.80 -14.86
N MET A 140 27.88 -10.64 -13.83
CA MET A 140 26.79 -10.98 -12.90
C MET A 140 26.26 -9.72 -12.22
N ASP A 141 27.15 -8.90 -11.64
CA ASP A 141 26.78 -7.66 -10.96
C ASP A 141 26.07 -6.68 -11.91
N GLU A 142 26.57 -6.54 -13.13
CA GLU A 142 25.94 -5.67 -14.13
C GLU A 142 24.55 -6.18 -14.54
N LYS A 143 24.39 -7.49 -14.76
CA LYS A 143 23.09 -8.08 -15.10
C LYS A 143 22.10 -7.98 -13.94
N LEU A 144 22.54 -8.24 -12.71
CA LEU A 144 21.71 -8.07 -11.51
C LEU A 144 21.27 -6.61 -11.37
N ARG A 145 22.18 -5.64 -11.56
CA ARG A 145 21.83 -4.22 -11.50
C ARG A 145 20.80 -3.84 -12.56
N LYS A 146 20.96 -4.28 -13.81
CA LYS A 146 19.98 -4.01 -14.89
C LYS A 146 18.64 -4.67 -14.60
N PHE A 147 18.67 -5.88 -14.05
CA PHE A 147 17.48 -6.61 -13.65
C PHE A 147 16.73 -5.92 -12.50
N ASP A 148 17.43 -5.50 -11.45
CA ASP A 148 16.86 -4.76 -10.31
C ASP A 148 16.29 -3.40 -10.76
N GLN A 149 16.95 -2.69 -11.70
CA GLN A 149 16.42 -1.47 -12.31
C GLN A 149 15.11 -1.70 -13.06
N ARG A 150 15.03 -2.78 -13.84
CA ARG A 150 13.80 -3.19 -14.53
C ARG A 150 12.69 -3.49 -13.52
N ILE A 151 13.00 -4.22 -12.44
CA ILE A 151 12.02 -4.49 -11.37
C ILE A 151 11.49 -3.20 -10.78
N LEU A 152 12.37 -2.27 -10.42
CA LEU A 152 11.96 -0.98 -9.86
C LEU A 152 11.07 -0.19 -10.81
N PHE A 153 11.36 -0.20 -12.11
CA PHE A 153 10.52 0.45 -13.12
C PHE A 153 9.11 -0.15 -13.17
N GLU A 154 9.00 -1.47 -13.30
CA GLU A 154 7.71 -2.17 -13.36
C GLU A 154 6.92 -2.01 -12.05
N CYS A 155 7.59 -2.07 -10.89
CA CYS A 155 6.95 -1.79 -9.60
C CYS A 155 6.35 -0.39 -9.56
N LYS A 156 7.04 0.63 -10.09
CA LYS A 156 6.48 1.99 -10.18
C LYS A 156 5.25 2.03 -11.08
N MET A 157 5.29 1.37 -12.23
CA MET A 157 4.15 1.29 -13.15
C MET A 157 2.94 0.61 -12.49
N LEU A 158 3.17 -0.51 -11.80
CA LEU A 158 2.13 -1.22 -11.05
C LEU A 158 1.56 -0.38 -9.90
N ILE A 159 2.39 0.39 -9.19
CA ILE A 159 1.93 1.30 -8.14
C ILE A 159 1.03 2.39 -8.70
N ILE A 160 1.42 3.02 -9.82
CA ILE A 160 0.61 4.06 -10.49
C ILE A 160 -0.74 3.49 -10.90
N LYS A 161 -0.74 2.36 -11.63
CA LYS A 161 -1.95 1.66 -12.06
C LYS A 161 -2.87 1.30 -10.88
N SER A 162 -2.31 0.80 -9.79
CA SER A 162 -3.07 0.50 -8.57
C SER A 162 -3.66 1.75 -7.94
N LYS A 163 -2.89 2.84 -7.86
CA LYS A 163 -3.33 4.11 -7.29
C LYS A 163 -4.51 4.68 -8.05
N ASP A 164 -4.45 4.66 -9.38
CA ASP A 164 -5.54 5.11 -10.25
C ASP A 164 -6.79 4.24 -10.07
N ALA A 165 -6.62 2.92 -10.06
CA ALA A 165 -7.72 2.00 -9.81
C ALA A 165 -8.36 2.20 -8.42
N PHE A 166 -7.57 2.45 -7.37
CA PHE A 166 -8.10 2.74 -6.04
C PHE A 166 -8.82 4.08 -5.97
N LYS A 167 -8.36 5.09 -6.73
CA LYS A 167 -9.08 6.37 -6.88
C LYS A 167 -10.43 6.16 -7.56
N GLU A 168 -10.48 5.43 -8.68
CA GLU A 168 -11.73 5.08 -9.39
C GLU A 168 -12.71 4.31 -8.51
N LEU A 169 -12.20 3.40 -7.67
CA LEU A 169 -13.02 2.61 -6.76
C LEU A 169 -13.54 3.40 -5.55
N ASN A 170 -13.12 4.67 -5.42
CA ASN A 170 -13.38 5.55 -4.31
C ASN A 170 -12.86 4.98 -2.97
N VAL A 171 -11.65 4.42 -2.98
CA VAL A 171 -10.98 3.94 -1.77
C VAL A 171 -10.52 5.16 -0.95
N PRO A 172 -10.80 5.20 0.38
CA PRO A 172 -10.32 6.29 1.25
C PRO A 172 -8.80 6.47 1.17
N PHE A 173 -8.30 7.70 1.35
CA PHE A 173 -6.88 8.10 1.21
C PHE A 173 -6.30 8.06 -0.22
N PHE A 174 -6.89 7.28 -1.12
CA PHE A 174 -6.58 7.30 -2.57
C PHE A 174 -7.43 8.33 -3.32
N ASN A 175 -8.61 8.62 -2.77
CA ASN A 175 -9.57 9.57 -3.31
C ASN A 175 -9.80 10.75 -2.36
N THR A 176 -8.74 11.37 -1.82
CA THR A 176 -8.86 12.56 -0.96
C THR A 176 -8.96 13.83 -1.80
N SER A 177 -9.66 14.84 -1.28
CA SER A 177 -9.66 16.17 -1.91
C SER A 177 -8.23 16.73 -1.97
N GLU A 178 -7.85 17.31 -3.11
CA GLU A 178 -6.53 17.94 -3.32
C GLU A 178 -6.33 19.15 -2.39
N THR A 179 -7.43 19.77 -1.96
CA THR A 179 -7.42 20.88 -1.00
C THR A 179 -7.18 20.45 0.45
N TYR A 180 -7.19 19.14 0.74
CA TYR A 180 -7.05 18.62 2.09
C TYR A 180 -5.61 18.16 2.36
N LEU A 181 -4.84 18.99 3.08
CA LEU A 181 -3.49 18.65 3.53
C LEU A 181 -3.56 17.57 4.61
N TYR A 182 -3.27 16.33 4.21
CA TYR A 182 -3.28 15.17 5.10
C TYR A 182 -1.84 14.78 5.51
N PRO A 183 -1.43 14.98 6.78
CA PRO A 183 -0.02 14.94 7.18
C PRO A 183 0.65 13.55 7.15
N ARG A 184 -0.10 12.45 6.90
CA ARG A 184 0.44 11.08 6.81
C ARG A 184 -0.28 10.21 5.78
N ILE A 185 -0.52 10.76 4.59
CA ILE A 185 -1.42 10.13 3.63
C ILE A 185 -0.87 8.80 3.10
N ASP A 186 0.45 8.67 2.97
CA ASP A 186 1.08 7.48 2.44
C ASP A 186 1.08 6.31 3.45
N ASP A 187 1.30 6.59 4.73
CA ASP A 187 1.17 5.59 5.80
C ASP A 187 -0.27 5.02 5.88
N ASP A 188 -1.26 5.90 5.71
CA ASP A 188 -2.67 5.51 5.80
C ASP A 188 -3.18 4.82 4.52
N ARG A 189 -2.64 5.17 3.36
CA ARG A 189 -2.80 4.39 2.12
C ARG A 189 -2.25 2.97 2.28
N ALA A 190 -1.04 2.83 2.82
CA ALA A 190 -0.43 1.53 3.07
C ALA A 190 -1.27 0.69 4.05
N TYR A 191 -1.73 1.31 5.14
CA TYR A 191 -2.64 0.68 6.10
C TYR A 191 -3.92 0.15 5.44
N ILE A 192 -4.57 0.95 4.59
CA ILE A 192 -5.81 0.51 3.91
C ILE A 192 -5.56 -0.59 2.89
N ILE A 193 -4.45 -0.56 2.16
CA ILE A 193 -4.07 -1.69 1.28
C ILE A 193 -3.92 -2.97 2.11
N GLN A 194 -3.20 -2.90 3.23
CA GLN A 194 -2.97 -4.06 4.11
C GLN A 194 -4.30 -4.60 4.65
N LEU A 195 -5.18 -3.73 5.14
CA LEU A 195 -6.52 -4.09 5.59
C LEU A 195 -7.32 -4.84 4.50
N MET A 196 -7.31 -4.34 3.27
CA MET A 196 -8.01 -4.99 2.15
C MET A 196 -7.40 -6.36 1.83
N ALA A 197 -6.08 -6.47 1.81
CA ALA A 197 -5.38 -7.73 1.57
C ALA A 197 -5.72 -8.79 2.64
N ASP A 198 -5.67 -8.41 3.92
CA ASP A 198 -5.96 -9.30 5.03
C ASP A 198 -7.41 -9.80 5.01
N GLU A 199 -8.37 -8.92 4.72
CA GLU A 199 -9.78 -9.29 4.62
C GLU A 199 -10.07 -10.21 3.43
N ILE A 200 -9.43 -9.98 2.28
CA ILE A 200 -9.53 -10.85 1.11
C ILE A 200 -8.95 -12.24 1.44
N LEU A 201 -7.78 -12.30 2.07
CA LEU A 201 -7.17 -13.56 2.49
C LEU A 201 -8.03 -14.30 3.52
N ARG A 202 -8.62 -13.57 4.47
CA ARG A 202 -9.54 -14.12 5.47
C ARG A 202 -10.77 -14.75 4.83
N LYS A 203 -11.44 -14.03 3.91
CA LYS A 203 -12.62 -14.54 3.20
C LYS A 203 -12.32 -15.82 2.42
N LYS A 204 -11.17 -15.91 1.76
CA LYS A 204 -10.74 -17.14 1.05
C LYS A 204 -10.54 -18.33 1.99
N ARG A 205 -9.96 -18.11 3.18
CA ARG A 205 -9.77 -19.18 4.17
C ARG A 205 -11.09 -19.72 4.72
N VAL A 206 -12.11 -18.87 4.82
CA VAL A 206 -13.47 -19.29 5.24
C VAL A 206 -14.14 -20.10 4.13
N GLN A 207 -14.15 -19.58 2.90
CA GLN A 207 -14.74 -20.28 1.75
C GLN A 207 -14.07 -21.63 1.44
N GLY A 208 -12.74 -21.72 1.62
CA GLY A 208 -12.01 -22.98 1.42
C GLY A 208 -12.19 -24.03 2.53
N LYS A 209 -12.81 -23.67 3.66
CA LYS A 209 -13.20 -24.62 4.72
C LYS A 209 -14.59 -25.19 4.49
N ASP A 210 -15.51 -24.40 3.94
CA ASP A 210 -16.88 -24.85 3.65
C ASP A 210 -16.90 -25.89 2.51
N THR A 211 -16.05 -25.73 1.49
CA THR A 211 -15.95 -26.70 0.38
C THR A 211 -15.31 -28.04 0.74
N ARG A 212 -14.72 -28.19 1.94
CA ARG A 212 -14.13 -29.45 2.43
C ARG A 212 -15.06 -30.25 3.34
N LYS A 213 -16.26 -29.73 3.65
CA LYS A 213 -17.26 -30.45 4.45
C LYS A 213 -18.27 -31.24 3.60
N ASP A 214 -18.28 -31.00 2.29
CA ASP A 214 -19.19 -31.65 1.34
C ASP A 214 -18.44 -32.61 0.39
N SER A 215 -17.32 -33.18 0.82
CA SER A 215 -16.54 -34.18 0.06
C SER A 215 -16.16 -35.38 0.92
#